data_AF-A0A060BSM4-F1
#
_entry.id   AF-A0A060BSM4-F1
#
_cell.length_a   1.000
_cell.length_b   1.000
_cell.length_c   1.000
_cell.angle_alpha   90.00
_cell.angle_beta   90.00
_cell.angle_gamma   90.00
#
_symmetry.space_group_name_H-M   'P 1'
#
loop_
_entity.id
_entity.type
_entity.pdbx_description
1 polymer ?
#
loop_
_entity_poly.entity_id
_entity_poly.type
_entity_poly.pdbx_seq_one_letter_code
_entity_poly.pdbx_strand_id
1 'polypeptide(L)'
;VTFAPIGLLDMFNSGGAVEECDVVRALDAAGEAEAAVVRLRARGCGRFGAYSSRRPARCALDAAEVEFRLRRRHGGSSTLDVPRARHMSCTNGP
;
A
#
# COMPACT_ATOMS: atom_id res chain seq x y z
N VAL A 1 6.96 6.03 -9.58
CA VAL A 1 7.07 5.24 -8.32
C VAL A 1 7.17 3.77 -8.69
N THR A 2 7.92 2.98 -7.93
CA THR A 2 7.93 1.51 -8.02
C THR A 2 7.32 0.94 -6.74
N PHE A 3 6.47 -0.06 -6.89
CA PHE A 3 5.73 -0.65 -5.80
C PHE A 3 5.67 -2.16 -6.00
N ALA A 4 5.80 -2.93 -4.91
CA ALA A 4 5.57 -4.36 -4.94
C ALA A 4 4.89 -4.81 -3.66
N PRO A 5 3.69 -5.41 -3.71
CA PRO A 5 3.08 -5.98 -2.53
C PRO A 5 3.86 -7.21 -2.08
N ILE A 6 4.12 -7.31 -0.77
CA ILE A 6 4.73 -8.49 -0.13
C ILE A 6 3.63 -9.43 0.36
N GLY A 7 2.48 -8.86 0.74
CA GLY A 7 1.33 -9.57 1.27
C GLY A 7 1.27 -9.56 2.80
N LEU A 8 0.56 -10.51 3.40
CA LEU A 8 0.50 -10.62 4.86
C LEU A 8 1.84 -11.10 5.42
N LEU A 9 2.45 -10.29 6.29
CA LEU A 9 3.65 -10.62 7.03
C LEU A 9 3.35 -11.67 8.10
N ASP A 10 4.38 -12.40 8.50
CA ASP A 10 4.30 -13.45 9.54
C ASP A 10 3.31 -14.58 9.22
N MET A 11 3.02 -14.78 7.92
CA MET A 11 2.23 -15.90 7.40
C MET A 11 3.03 -16.70 6.36
N PHE A 12 2.78 -18.01 6.29
CA PHE A 12 3.45 -18.90 5.33
C PHE A 12 3.03 -18.64 3.88
N ASN A 13 1.83 -18.10 3.67
CA ASN A 13 1.27 -17.77 2.35
C ASN A 13 1.15 -16.26 2.12
N SER A 14 2.16 -15.49 2.54
CA SER A 14 2.17 -14.02 2.52
C SER A 14 1.66 -13.41 1.20
N GLY A 15 2.32 -13.71 0.08
CA GLY A 15 1.93 -13.22 -1.24
C GLY A 15 0.58 -13.77 -1.72
N GLY A 16 0.20 -14.96 -1.24
CA GLY A 16 -1.09 -15.57 -1.55
C GLY A 16 -2.28 -14.78 -1.03
N ALA A 17 -2.09 -13.83 -0.10
CA ALA A 17 -3.13 -12.94 0.39
C ALA A 17 -3.51 -11.85 -0.62
N VAL A 18 -2.64 -11.51 -1.57
CA VAL A 18 -2.89 -10.46 -2.58
C VAL A 18 -3.74 -11.04 -3.70
N GLU A 19 -4.87 -10.41 -3.99
CA GLU A 19 -5.80 -10.81 -5.06
C GLU A 19 -5.67 -9.92 -6.29
N GLU A 20 -5.41 -8.63 -6.09
CA GLU A 20 -5.32 -7.63 -7.16
C GLU A 20 -4.31 -6.55 -6.78
N CYS A 21 -3.60 -6.00 -7.76
CA CYS A 21 -2.70 -4.87 -7.59
C CYS A 21 -2.73 -4.01 -8.86
N ASP A 22 -3.10 -2.75 -8.72
CA ASP A 22 -3.19 -1.79 -9.82
C ASP A 22 -2.56 -0.45 -9.43
N VAL A 23 -2.05 0.28 -10.42
CA VAL A 23 -1.44 1.60 -10.24
C VAL A 23 -2.23 2.60 -11.07
N VAL A 24 -2.94 3.46 -10.36
CA VAL A 24 -3.75 4.53 -10.94
C VAL A 24 -3.02 5.85 -10.79
N ARG A 25 -2.98 6.62 -11.87
CA ARG A 25 -2.56 8.01 -11.83
C ARG A 25 -3.72 8.89 -11.38
N ALA A 26 -3.46 9.74 -10.39
CA ALA A 26 -4.43 10.68 -9.87
C ALA A 26 -3.84 12.09 -9.93
N LEU A 27 -4.59 13.03 -10.48
CA LEU A 27 -4.26 14.44 -10.30
C LEU A 27 -4.75 14.91 -8.93
N ASP A 28 -4.05 15.88 -8.35
CA ASP A 28 -4.59 16.63 -7.22
C ASP A 28 -5.82 17.46 -7.62
N ALA A 29 -6.51 18.05 -6.64
CA ALA A 29 -7.74 18.81 -6.88
C ALA A 29 -7.55 20.04 -7.79
N ALA A 30 -6.31 20.50 -7.95
CA ALA A 30 -5.95 21.62 -8.82
C ALA A 30 -5.57 21.17 -10.25
N GLY A 31 -5.35 19.87 -10.47
CA GLY A 31 -4.88 19.37 -11.76
C GLY A 31 -3.38 19.58 -12.00
N GLU A 32 -2.62 19.92 -10.95
CA GLU A 32 -1.23 20.40 -11.06
C GLU A 32 -0.21 19.33 -10.64
N ALA A 33 -0.53 18.51 -9.64
CA ALA A 33 0.35 17.43 -9.16
C ALA A 33 -0.17 16.05 -9.53
N GLU A 34 0.68 15.26 -10.18
CA GLU A 34 0.46 13.84 -10.49
C GLU A 34 0.88 12.96 -9.30
N ALA A 35 -0.11 12.43 -8.57
CA ALA A 35 0.08 11.44 -7.52
C ALA A 35 -0.14 10.03 -8.07
N ALA A 36 0.73 9.10 -7.69
CA ALA A 36 0.53 7.68 -8.01
C ALA A 36 -0.21 6.99 -6.86
N VAL A 37 -1.42 6.52 -7.14
CA VAL A 37 -2.23 5.73 -6.21
C VAL A 37 -2.11 4.26 -6.56
N VAL A 38 -1.55 3.47 -5.65
CA VAL A 38 -1.55 2.02 -5.76
C VAL A 38 -2.81 1.50 -5.08
N ARG A 39 -3.60 0.71 -5.79
CA ARG A 39 -4.78 0.02 -5.27
C ARG A 39 -4.51 -1.47 -5.22
N LEU A 40 -4.93 -2.10 -4.13
CA LEU A 40 -4.69 -3.49 -3.83
C LEU A 40 -5.97 -4.12 -3.33
N ARG A 41 -6.22 -5.37 -3.72
CA ARG A 41 -7.15 -6.25 -3.01
C ARG A 41 -6.35 -7.31 -2.30
N ALA A 42 -6.67 -7.52 -1.04
CA ALA A 42 -6.05 -8.56 -0.24
C ALA A 42 -7.11 -9.20 0.64
N ARG A 43 -6.90 -10.48 0.99
CA ARG A 43 -7.76 -11.22 1.91
C ARG A 43 -7.00 -11.63 3.17
N GLY A 44 -7.74 -11.79 4.26
CA GLY A 44 -7.19 -12.18 5.56
C GLY A 44 -6.97 -10.97 6.48
N CYS A 45 -6.28 -11.20 7.59
CA CYS A 45 -5.99 -10.19 8.60
C CYS A 45 -4.57 -10.38 9.13
N GLY A 46 -3.93 -9.30 9.54
CA GLY A 46 -2.56 -9.31 10.06
C GLY A 46 -1.77 -8.07 9.60
N ARG A 47 -0.45 -8.07 9.84
CA ARG A 47 0.41 -7.02 9.25
C ARG A 47 0.53 -7.26 7.76
N PHE A 48 0.35 -6.24 6.95
CA PHE A 48 0.59 -6.29 5.52
C PHE A 48 1.84 -5.49 5.16
N GLY A 49 2.69 -6.10 4.35
CA GLY A 49 3.91 -5.51 3.84
C GLY A 49 3.80 -5.13 2.38
N ALA A 50 4.41 -4.01 2.03
CA ALA A 50 4.71 -3.67 0.66
C ALA A 50 6.06 -2.98 0.57
N TYR A 51 6.66 -3.04 -0.61
CA TYR A 51 7.76 -2.20 -1.01
C TYR A 51 7.24 -0.95 -1.72
N SER A 52 7.84 0.21 -1.43
CA SER A 52 7.67 1.41 -2.25
C SER A 52 9.00 2.15 -2.36
N SER A 53 9.42 2.53 -3.56
CA SER A 53 10.65 3.32 -3.75
C SER A 53 10.58 4.72 -3.15
N ARG A 54 9.38 5.21 -2.84
CA ARG A 54 9.13 6.48 -2.17
C ARG A 54 8.26 6.26 -0.95
N ARG A 55 8.34 7.17 0.02
CA ARG A 55 7.42 7.15 1.17
C ARG A 55 6.01 7.49 0.67
N PRO A 56 5.00 6.64 0.88
CA PRO A 56 3.61 7.03 0.62
C PRO A 56 3.25 8.28 1.43
N ALA A 57 2.42 9.15 0.87
CA ALA A 57 1.85 10.29 1.59
C ALA A 57 0.75 9.82 2.56
N ARG A 58 -0.06 8.84 2.14
CA ARG A 58 -1.13 8.24 2.94
C ARG A 58 -1.39 6.79 2.53
N CYS A 59 -1.94 6.01 3.44
CA CYS A 59 -2.45 4.67 3.19
C CYS A 59 -3.89 4.60 3.70
N ALA A 60 -4.76 3.88 2.99
CA ALA A 60 -6.14 3.68 3.37
C ALA A 60 -6.54 2.21 3.20
N LEU A 61 -7.45 1.77 4.05
CA LEU A 61 -8.03 0.44 4.08
C LEU A 61 -9.55 0.56 4.09
N ASP A 62 -10.21 -0.04 3.10
CA ASP A 62 -11.65 0.07 2.86
C ASP A 62 -12.12 1.55 2.92
N ALA A 63 -11.31 2.43 2.30
CA ALA A 63 -11.45 3.90 2.28
C ALA A 63 -11.23 4.65 3.62
N ALA A 64 -10.94 3.95 4.72
CA ALA A 64 -10.51 4.58 5.96
C ALA A 64 -8.99 4.78 5.98
N GLU A 65 -8.52 6.00 6.27
CA GLU A 65 -7.08 6.26 6.39
C GLU A 65 -6.49 5.49 7.58
N VAL A 66 -5.31 4.90 7.39
CA VAL A 66 -4.63 4.07 8.38
C VAL A 66 -3.17 4.50 8.52
N GLU A 67 -2.66 4.41 9.74
CA GLU A 67 -1.24 4.64 9.99
C GLU A 67 -0.40 3.53 9.32
N PHE A 68 0.76 3.92 8.79
CA PHE A 68 1.73 2.99 8.23
C PHE A 68 3.14 3.34 8.70
N ARG A 69 3.98 2.32 8.82
CA ARG A 69 5.39 2.45 9.21
C ARG A 69 6.28 2.18 8.00
N LEU A 70 7.06 3.18 7.60
CA LEU A 70 8.10 3.01 6.59
C LEU A 70 9.44 2.73 7.26
N ARG A 71 10.07 1.60 6.94
CA ARG A 71 11.40 1.25 7.44
C ARG A 71 12.45 1.63 6.41
N ARG A 72 13.30 2.61 6.74
CA ARG A 72 14.42 3.04 5.89
C ARG A 72 15.66 2.20 6.19
N ARG A 73 15.83 1.09 5.46
CA ARG A 73 17.08 0.32 5.43
C ARG A 73 17.19 -0.33 4.05
N HIS A 74 18.17 0.06 3.23
CA HIS A 74 18.51 -0.41 1.86
C HIS A 74 17.39 -0.79 0.84
N GLY A 75 16.10 -0.76 1.20
CA GLY A 75 15.00 -1.38 0.48
C GLY A 75 13.61 -0.90 0.92
N GLY A 76 13.48 0.29 1.53
CA GLY A 76 12.25 1.10 1.57
C GLY A 76 10.89 0.39 1.73
N SER A 77 10.73 -0.56 2.64
CA SER A 77 9.45 -1.24 2.84
C SER A 77 8.50 -0.48 3.77
N SER A 78 7.22 -0.46 3.43
CA SER A 78 6.11 0.01 4.25
C SER A 78 5.35 -1.18 4.85
N THR A 79 4.93 -1.04 6.10
CA THR A 79 4.11 -2.02 6.81
C THR A 79 2.93 -1.33 7.45
N LEU A 80 1.75 -1.94 7.34
CA LEU A 80 0.53 -1.45 8.01
C LEU A 80 -0.27 -2.63 8.57
N ASP A 81 -1.05 -2.37 9.61
CA ASP A 81 -1.91 -3.36 10.24
C ASP A 81 -3.25 -3.44 9.51
N VAL A 82 -3.61 -4.64 9.08
CA VAL A 82 -4.79 -4.91 8.26
C VAL A 82 -5.81 -5.69 9.09
N PRO A 83 -6.92 -5.08 9.55
CA PRO A 83 -8.13 -5.83 9.89
C PRO A 83 -8.60 -6.65 8.67
N ARG A 84 -9.61 -7.54 8.80
CA ARG A 84 -10.13 -8.31 7.66
C ARG A 84 -10.55 -7.40 6.51
N ALA A 85 -9.62 -7.12 5.61
CA ALA A 85 -9.77 -6.11 4.58
C ALA A 85 -10.20 -6.75 3.28
N ARG A 86 -10.77 -5.92 2.41
CA ARG A 86 -11.05 -6.28 1.02
C ARG A 86 -10.31 -5.36 0.06
N HIS A 87 -10.11 -4.08 0.41
CA HIS A 87 -9.47 -3.08 -0.43
C HIS A 87 -8.45 -2.25 0.34
N MET A 88 -7.22 -2.17 -0.16
CA MET A 88 -6.17 -1.31 0.37
C MET A 88 -5.73 -0.32 -0.72
N SER A 89 -5.38 0.90 -0.35
CA SER A 89 -4.78 1.87 -1.28
C SER A 89 -3.68 2.70 -0.64
N CYS A 90 -2.60 2.93 -1.37
CA CYS A 90 -1.48 3.75 -0.93
C CYS A 90 -1.29 4.89 -1.95
N THR A 91 -1.34 6.13 -1.49
CA THR A 91 -1.06 7.28 -2.36
C THR A 91 0.36 7.75 -2.13
N ASN A 92 1.15 7.83 -3.19
CA ASN A 92 2.46 8.46 -3.15
C ASN A 92 2.30 9.94 -3.52
N GLY A 93 2.89 10.82 -2.71
CA GLY A 93 2.94 12.25 -3.02
C GLY A 93 3.79 12.55 -4.27
N PRO A 94 3.66 13.76 -4.83
CA PRO A 94 4.46 14.21 -5.98
C PRO A 94 5.97 14.06 -5.75
#